data_AF-A0A7X7TPR6-F1
#
_entry.id   AF-A0A7X7TPR6-F1
#
_cell.length_a   1.000
_cell.length_b   1.000
_cell.length_c   1.000
_cell.angle_alpha   90.00
_cell.angle_beta   90.00
_cell.angle_gamma   90.00
#
_symmetry.space_group_name_H-M   'P 1'
#
loop_
_entity.id
_entity.type
_entity.pdbx_description
1 polymer ?
#
loop_
_entity_poly.entity_id
_entity_poly.type
_entity_poly.pdbx_seq_one_letter_code
_entity_poly.pdbx_strand_id
1 'polypeptide(L)'
;MDTIDWSNLSFGYMKTDYNVRSYYRDGKWGEPQLETSEYINLHMAATCLHYGQEVFEGQKAFMGKDGKIRIFRVRDNALRMQSSARGILMAEPPVELFEEMVLTAVKKNRR
;
A
#
# COMPACT_ATOMS: atom_id res chain seq x y z
N MET A 1 -22.89 5.59 6.74
CA MET A 1 -21.95 4.47 6.87
C MET A 1 -22.63 3.29 6.25
N ASP A 2 -22.23 2.92 5.03
CA ASP A 2 -22.82 1.77 4.37
C ASP A 2 -22.41 0.51 5.13
N THR A 3 -23.40 -0.25 5.56
CA THR A 3 -23.25 -1.50 6.29
C THR A 3 -22.58 -2.51 5.36
N ILE A 4 -21.35 -2.93 5.67
CA ILE A 4 -20.65 -3.96 4.90
C ILE A 4 -21.36 -5.29 5.10
N ASP A 5 -21.84 -5.91 4.02
CA ASP A 5 -22.32 -7.30 4.04
C ASP A 5 -21.13 -8.26 4.04
N TRP A 6 -20.70 -8.63 5.25
CA TRP A 6 -19.58 -9.54 5.47
C TRP A 6 -19.81 -10.95 4.89
N SER A 7 -21.06 -11.36 4.68
CA SER A 7 -21.38 -12.70 4.19
C SER A 7 -21.20 -12.85 2.68
N ASN A 8 -21.33 -11.74 1.93
CA ASN A 8 -21.21 -11.68 0.48
C ASN A 8 -20.03 -10.83 0.00
N LEU A 9 -19.01 -10.66 0.85
CA LEU A 9 -17.82 -9.88 0.52
C LEU A 9 -17.01 -10.59 -0.58
N SER A 10 -16.98 -10.01 -1.77
CA SER A 10 -16.21 -10.52 -2.91
C SER A 10 -14.77 -9.99 -2.90
N PHE A 11 -13.91 -10.60 -3.72
CA PHE A 11 -12.59 -10.03 -4.01
C PHE A 11 -12.74 -8.96 -5.10
N GLY A 12 -12.69 -7.70 -4.71
CA GLY A 12 -12.84 -6.56 -5.61
C GLY A 12 -12.50 -5.25 -4.92
N TYR A 13 -12.45 -4.17 -5.69
CA TYR A 13 -12.22 -2.85 -5.14
C TYR A 13 -13.46 -2.37 -4.39
N MET A 14 -13.26 -2.03 -3.12
CA MET A 14 -14.21 -1.27 -2.32
C MET A 14 -13.47 -0.06 -1.77
N LYS A 15 -14.01 1.14 -2.00
CA LYS A 15 -13.39 2.38 -1.54
C LYS A 15 -13.28 2.38 -0.02
N THR A 16 -12.06 2.58 0.47
CA THR A 16 -11.76 2.82 1.88
C THR A 16 -11.65 4.33 2.15
N ASP A 17 -11.61 4.72 3.42
CA ASP A 17 -11.62 6.13 3.82
C ASP A 17 -10.29 6.82 3.48
N TYR A 18 -9.18 6.08 3.58
CA TYR A 18 -7.82 6.60 3.36
C TYR A 18 -6.92 5.63 2.59
N ASN A 19 -5.94 6.17 1.88
CA ASN A 19 -4.73 5.49 1.42
C ASN A 19 -3.48 6.24 1.89
N VAL A 20 -2.31 5.60 1.82
CA VAL A 20 -1.04 6.19 2.24
C VAL A 20 -0.11 6.25 1.03
N ARG A 21 0.51 7.41 0.81
CA ARG A 21 1.39 7.69 -0.33
C ARG A 21 2.75 8.15 0.16
N SER A 22 3.81 7.77 -0.54
CA SER A 22 5.14 8.35 -0.39
C SER A 22 5.71 8.56 -1.78
N TYR A 23 6.51 9.60 -1.96
CA TYR A 23 7.06 9.99 -3.25
C TYR A 23 8.58 9.95 -3.21
N TYR A 24 9.18 9.31 -4.21
CA TYR A 24 10.61 9.38 -4.44
C TYR A 24 10.96 10.58 -5.30
N ARG A 25 11.80 11.49 -4.80
CA ARG A 25 12.26 12.69 -5.51
C ARG A 25 13.69 12.99 -5.12
N ASP A 26 14.51 13.43 -6.07
CA ASP A 26 15.89 13.87 -5.82
C ASP A 26 16.74 12.86 -5.02
N GLY A 27 16.61 11.57 -5.35
CA GLY A 27 17.40 10.51 -4.71
C GLY A 27 16.88 10.02 -3.36
N LYS A 28 15.71 10.47 -2.89
CA LYS A 28 15.17 10.12 -1.57
C LYS A 28 13.67 9.86 -1.58
N TRP A 29 13.24 8.94 -0.72
CA TRP A 29 11.83 8.76 -0.37
C TRP A 29 11.39 9.86 0.60
N GLY A 30 10.20 10.40 0.39
CA GLY A 30 9.57 11.35 1.30
C GLY A 30 8.78 10.67 2.42
N GLU A 31 8.33 11.49 3.37
CA GLU A 31 7.48 11.05 4.47
C GLU A 31 6.13 10.49 3.97
N PRO A 32 5.54 9.51 4.67
CA PRO A 32 4.18 9.04 4.40
C PRO A 32 3.13 10.14 4.48
N GLN A 33 2.24 10.18 3.50
CA GLN A 33 1.13 11.12 3.39
C GLN A 33 -0.18 10.35 3.38
N LEU A 34 -1.14 10.79 4.21
CA LEU A 34 -2.48 10.22 4.23
C LEU A 34 -3.36 10.95 3.22
N GLU A 35 -4.07 10.19 2.40
CA GLU A 35 -4.90 10.74 1.31
C GLU A 35 -6.27 10.09 1.26
N THR A 36 -7.26 10.84 0.78
CA THR A 36 -8.64 10.37 0.62
C THR A 36 -9.04 10.11 -0.83
N SER A 37 -8.31 10.71 -1.78
CA SER A 37 -8.55 10.48 -3.21
C SER A 37 -8.12 9.06 -3.60
N GLU A 38 -8.97 8.37 -4.36
CA GLU A 38 -8.65 7.09 -5.01
C GLU A 38 -7.91 7.27 -6.34
N TYR A 39 -7.77 8.51 -6.81
CA TYR A 39 -7.09 8.84 -8.05
C TYR A 39 -5.66 9.31 -7.78
N ILE A 40 -4.71 8.85 -8.61
CA ILE A 40 -3.32 9.32 -8.63
C ILE A 40 -3.16 10.20 -9.86
N ASN A 41 -2.71 11.44 -9.67
CA ASN A 41 -2.39 12.34 -10.79
C ASN A 41 -0.94 12.08 -11.24
N LEU A 42 -0.78 11.70 -12.52
CA LEU A 42 0.49 11.32 -13.12
C LEU A 42 0.68 12.06 -14.44
N HIS A 43 1.93 12.38 -14.78
CA HIS A 43 2.25 12.90 -16.10
C HIS A 43 1.94 11.84 -17.17
N MET A 44 1.42 12.24 -18.33
CA MET A 44 1.06 11.30 -19.40
C MET A 44 2.23 10.45 -19.90
N ALA A 45 3.46 10.88 -19.67
CA ALA A 45 4.69 10.17 -20.04
C ALA A 45 5.29 9.31 -18.90
N ALA A 46 4.55 9.04 -17.82
CA ALA A 46 5.05 8.23 -16.71
C ALA A 46 5.43 6.80 -17.17
N THR A 47 6.56 6.29 -16.72
CA THR A 47 7.10 5.00 -17.19
C THR A 47 6.20 3.80 -16.87
N CYS A 48 5.40 3.85 -15.81
CA CYS A 48 4.41 2.83 -15.50
C CYS A 48 3.35 2.69 -16.61
N LEU A 49 2.96 3.78 -17.28
CA LEU A 49 1.91 3.78 -18.31
C LEU A 49 2.38 3.24 -19.67
N HIS A 50 3.68 3.33 -19.97
CA HIS A 50 4.22 3.01 -21.30
C HIS A 50 5.14 1.78 -21.30
N TYR A 51 5.88 1.59 -20.21
CA TYR A 51 6.95 0.59 -20.12
C TYR A 51 6.76 -0.39 -18.96
N GLY A 52 5.61 -0.34 -18.27
CA GLY A 52 5.29 -1.25 -17.17
C GLY A 52 6.28 -1.19 -16.01
N GLN A 53 6.94 -0.04 -15.79
CA GLN A 53 7.86 0.13 -14.67
C GLN A 53 7.06 0.35 -13.37
N GLU A 54 6.45 -0.72 -12.87
CA GLU A 54 5.63 -0.75 -11.66
C GLU A 54 5.73 -2.12 -10.97
N VAL A 55 5.59 -2.11 -9.63
CA VAL A 55 5.60 -3.32 -8.79
C VAL A 55 4.50 -3.19 -7.74
N PHE A 56 3.97 -4.34 -7.30
CA PHE A 56 2.97 -4.38 -6.23
C PHE A 56 3.28 -5.48 -5.22
N GLU A 57 2.64 -5.37 -4.06
CA GLU A 57 2.62 -6.40 -3.03
C GLU A 57 1.20 -6.72 -2.58
N GLY A 58 1.02 -7.92 -2.03
CA GLY A 58 -0.27 -8.41 -1.54
C GLY A 58 -0.13 -9.00 -0.14
N GLN A 59 -0.88 -8.44 0.81
CA GLN A 59 -0.94 -8.94 2.18
C GLN A 59 -2.30 -8.60 2.83
N LYS A 60 -2.58 -9.22 3.98
CA LYS A 60 -3.87 -9.11 4.66
C LYS A 60 -3.69 -8.70 6.11
N ALA A 61 -4.64 -7.91 6.60
CA ALA A 61 -4.82 -7.63 8.02
C ALA A 61 -6.03 -8.44 8.53
N PHE A 62 -5.89 -9.06 9.70
CA PHE A 62 -6.91 -9.92 10.28
C PHE A 62 -7.29 -9.43 11.68
N MET A 63 -8.58 -9.27 11.93
CA MET A 63 -9.10 -9.06 13.29
C MET A 63 -9.10 -10.39 14.04
N GLY A 64 -8.30 -10.49 15.10
CA GLY A 64 -8.32 -11.66 15.98
C GLY A 64 -9.54 -11.68 16.90
N LYS A 65 -9.85 -12.85 17.47
CA LYS A 65 -10.94 -13.01 18.46
C LYS A 65 -10.75 -12.15 19.72
N ASP A 66 -9.51 -11.72 19.99
CA ASP A 66 -9.14 -10.81 21.08
C ASP A 66 -9.28 -9.32 20.72
N GLY A 67 -9.88 -9.01 19.57
CA GLY A 67 -10.05 -7.63 19.09
C GLY A 67 -8.76 -6.96 18.61
N LYS A 68 -7.65 -7.70 18.51
CA LYS A 68 -6.37 -7.18 18.00
C LYS A 68 -6.22 -7.48 16.52
N ILE A 69 -5.85 -6.46 15.76
CA ILE A 69 -5.49 -6.60 14.34
C ILE A 69 -4.07 -7.15 14.23
N ARG A 70 -3.88 -8.15 13.36
CA ARG A 70 -2.59 -8.76 13.05
C ARG A 70 -2.33 -8.68 11.55
N ILE A 71 -1.10 -8.38 11.20
CA ILE A 71 -0.62 -8.38 9.82
C ILE A 71 0.56 -9.34 9.76
N PHE A 72 0.47 -10.35 8.90
CA PHE A 72 1.43 -11.45 8.89
C PHE A 72 2.64 -11.10 8.02
N ARG A 73 3.84 -11.17 8.61
CA ARG A 73 5.14 -11.09 7.90
C ARG A 73 5.32 -9.86 7.00
N VAL A 74 4.89 -8.67 7.47
CA VAL A 74 5.00 -7.39 6.72
C VAL A 74 6.43 -7.14 6.22
N ARG A 75 7.43 -7.44 7.06
CA ARG A 75 8.84 -7.30 6.70
C ARG A 75 9.23 -8.11 5.47
N ASP A 76 8.70 -9.32 5.32
CA ASP A 76 9.04 -10.18 4.18
C ASP A 76 8.38 -9.69 2.88
N ASN A 77 7.17 -9.13 2.97
CA ASN A 77 6.56 -8.41 1.85
C ASN A 77 7.40 -7.18 1.46
N ALA A 78 7.92 -6.41 2.43
CA ALA A 78 8.79 -5.27 2.16
C ALA A 78 10.10 -5.67 1.46
N LEU A 79 10.75 -6.75 1.94
CA LEU A 79 11.96 -7.29 1.32
C LEU A 79 11.70 -7.78 -0.11
N ARG A 80 10.53 -8.38 -0.37
CA ARG A 80 10.13 -8.79 -1.71
C ARG A 80 9.84 -7.59 -2.61
N MET A 81 9.20 -6.53 -2.09
CA MET A 81 9.03 -5.26 -2.81
C MET A 81 10.38 -4.67 -3.24
N GLN A 82 11.38 -4.64 -2.37
CA GLN A 82 12.73 -4.20 -2.72
C GLN A 82 13.35 -5.07 -3.82
N SER A 83 13.20 -6.40 -3.73
CA SER A 83 13.68 -7.31 -4.77
C SER A 83 13.02 -7.05 -6.13
N SER A 84 11.72 -6.82 -6.15
CA SER A 84 10.98 -6.48 -7.37
C SER A 84 11.40 -5.12 -7.93
N ALA A 85 11.55 -4.11 -7.06
CA ALA A 85 12.01 -2.78 -7.45
C ALA A 85 13.40 -2.82 -8.10
N ARG A 86 14.35 -3.57 -7.52
CA ARG A 86 15.68 -3.81 -8.12
C ARG A 86 15.58 -4.44 -9.51
N GLY A 87 14.67 -5.41 -9.68
CA GLY A 87 14.48 -6.12 -10.94
C GLY A 87 14.05 -5.22 -12.12
N ILE A 88 13.40 -4.09 -11.84
CA ILE A 88 12.92 -3.14 -12.85
C ILE A 88 13.50 -1.73 -12.68
N LEU A 89 14.66 -1.62 -12.02
CA LEU A 89 15.41 -0.37 -11.84
C LEU A 89 14.61 0.77 -11.18
N MET A 90 13.74 0.44 -10.24
CA MET A 90 13.05 1.41 -9.38
C MET A 90 13.83 1.65 -8.09
N ALA A 91 13.63 2.82 -7.48
CA ALA A 91 14.11 3.08 -6.14
C ALA A 91 13.50 2.10 -5.15
N GLU A 92 14.33 1.50 -4.29
CA GLU A 92 13.89 0.55 -3.28
C GLU A 92 13.26 1.33 -2.10
N PRO A 93 11.99 1.08 -1.73
CA PRO A 93 11.43 1.68 -0.52
C PRO A 93 12.16 1.11 0.72
N PRO A 94 12.56 1.94 1.69
CA PRO A 94 13.06 1.46 2.97
C PRO A 94 12.04 0.51 3.62
N VAL A 95 12.53 -0.55 4.27
CA VAL A 95 11.66 -1.57 4.87
C VAL A 95 10.77 -0.94 5.94
N GLU A 96 11.34 -0.05 6.74
CA GLU A 96 10.68 0.64 7.84
C GLU A 96 9.59 1.60 7.32
N LEU A 97 9.84 2.27 6.20
CA LEU A 97 8.85 3.10 5.51
C LEU A 97 7.66 2.26 5.04
N PHE A 98 7.93 1.11 4.42
CA PHE A 98 6.88 0.19 3.97
C PHE A 98 6.03 -0.31 5.15
N GLU A 99 6.68 -0.74 6.23
CA GLU A 99 6.02 -1.19 7.46
C GLU A 99 5.13 -0.08 8.05
N GLU A 100 5.64 1.14 8.14
CA GLU A 100 4.88 2.30 8.63
C GLU A 100 3.65 2.60 7.77
N MET A 101 3.81 2.61 6.44
CA MET A 101 2.72 2.90 5.51
C MET A 101 1.60 1.86 5.62
N VAL A 102 1.95 0.57 5.67
CA VAL A 102 0.99 -0.53 5.88
C VAL A 102 0.24 -0.35 7.20
N LEU A 103 0.96 -0.13 8.30
CA LEU A 103 0.35 0.02 9.62
C LEU A 103 -0.57 1.24 9.69
N THR A 104 -0.17 2.34 9.05
CA THR A 104 -0.96 3.57 8.97
C THR A 104 -2.24 3.35 8.18
N ALA A 105 -2.17 2.71 7.01
CA ALA A 105 -3.33 2.39 6.19
C ALA A 105 -4.35 1.54 6.97
N VAL A 106 -3.89 0.48 7.66
CA VAL A 106 -4.77 -0.39 8.44
C VAL A 106 -5.38 0.34 9.63
N LYS A 107 -4.60 1.14 10.37
CA LYS A 107 -5.10 1.91 11.52
C LYS A 107 -6.15 2.94 11.11
N LYS A 108 -5.93 3.64 9.99
CA LYS A 108 -6.81 4.72 9.52
C LYS A 108 -8.10 4.23 8.87
N ASN A 109 -8.11 2.99 8.37
CA ASN A 109 -9.30 2.36 7.78
C ASN A 109 -9.96 1.33 8.70
N ARG A 110 -9.63 1.32 10.00
CA ARG A 110 -10.30 0.46 10.97
C ARG A 110 -11.75 0.93 11.14
N ARG A 111 -12.70 0.03 10.89
CA ARG A 111 -14.13 0.18 11.16
C ARG A 111 -14.58 -0.82 12.22
#